data_AF-A0A6P0Y4P3-F1
#
_entry.id   AF-A0A6P0Y4P3-F1
#
_cell.length_a   1.000
_cell.length_b   1.000
_cell.length_c   1.000
_cell.angle_alpha   90.00
_cell.angle_beta   90.00
_cell.angle_gamma   90.00
#
_symmetry.space_group_name_H-M   'P 1'
#
loop_
_entity.id
_entity.type
_entity.pdbx_description
1 polymer ?
#
loop_
_entity_poly.entity_id
_entity_poly.type
_entity_poly.pdbx_seq_one_letter_code
_entity_poly.pdbx_strand_id
1 'polypeptide(L)'
;YWTEEGHRFAWHMKLRDKSAQAEFVVTSPQSNTVWLINPDQYLTSWQTRKMATRPEMILQFSHYLAKQKGQEGYQDVEVRATVMASLNGREPQLLVDPEVNLVTKSRSWWPADWILPF
;
A
#
# COMPACT_ATOMS: atom_id res chain seq x y z
N TYR A 1 -20.01 -1.89 17.53
CA TYR A 1 -19.50 -0.52 17.69
C TYR A 1 -18.44 -0.54 18.78
N TRP A 2 -17.17 -0.40 18.42
CA TRP A 2 -16.03 -0.45 19.33
C TRP A 2 -15.20 0.79 19.04
N THR A 3 -15.40 1.84 19.81
CA THR A 3 -14.66 3.10 19.68
C THR A 3 -13.25 2.91 20.22
N GLU A 4 -12.25 3.18 19.36
CA GLU A 4 -10.80 3.05 19.56
C GLU A 4 -10.20 3.97 20.66
N GLU A 5 -10.99 4.48 21.60
CA GLU A 5 -10.52 5.45 22.60
C GLU A 5 -9.80 4.80 23.79
N GLY A 6 -10.01 3.50 24.04
CA GLY A 6 -9.41 2.77 25.17
C GLY A 6 -7.98 2.23 24.94
N HIS A 7 -7.44 2.31 23.72
CA HIS A 7 -6.19 1.62 23.36
C HIS A 7 -4.90 2.31 23.81
N ARG A 8 -4.99 3.49 24.45
CA ARG A 8 -3.81 4.30 24.79
C ARG A 8 -3.07 3.84 26.05
N PHE A 9 -3.68 2.99 26.89
CA PHE A 9 -3.12 2.58 28.19
C PHE A 9 -3.13 1.06 28.48
N ALA A 10 -3.48 0.20 27.51
CA ALA A 10 -3.38 -1.25 27.68
C ALA A 10 -1.96 -1.73 27.31
N TRP A 11 -1.03 -1.70 28.26
CA TRP A 11 0.18 -2.50 28.19
C TRP A 11 -0.20 -3.96 28.41
N HIS A 12 -0.63 -4.67 27.36
CA HIS A 12 -0.49 -6.12 27.16
C HIS A 12 -0.95 -6.48 25.72
N MET A 13 -0.10 -7.25 25.03
CA MET A 13 -0.34 -8.07 23.84
C MET A 13 -0.49 -7.42 22.45
N LYS A 14 0.38 -7.89 21.54
CA LYS A 14 0.21 -7.87 20.08
C LYS A 14 -1.09 -8.63 19.73
N LEU A 15 -2.22 -7.91 19.67
CA LEU A 15 -3.55 -8.46 19.40
C LEU A 15 -3.79 -8.85 17.92
N ARG A 16 -2.91 -8.44 17.02
CA ARG A 16 -3.06 -8.66 15.58
C ARG A 16 -1.74 -9.04 14.94
N ASP A 17 -1.70 -10.22 14.33
CA ASP A 17 -0.67 -10.55 13.34
C ASP A 17 -1.20 -10.26 11.94
N LYS A 18 -0.42 -9.52 11.16
CA LYS A 18 -0.72 -9.23 9.76
C LYS A 18 0.49 -9.66 8.95
N SER A 19 0.29 -10.63 8.08
CA SER A 19 1.22 -10.91 6.98
C SER A 19 0.67 -10.29 5.71
N ALA A 20 1.54 -9.75 4.87
CA ALA A 20 1.12 -9.20 3.60
C ALA A 20 2.25 -9.27 2.57
N GLN A 21 1.86 -9.44 1.32
CA GLN A 21 2.72 -9.37 0.14
C GLN A 21 2.18 -8.26 -0.76
N ALA A 22 3.08 -7.41 -1.24
CA ALA A 22 2.74 -6.26 -2.06
C ALA A 22 3.55 -6.27 -3.35
N GLU A 23 2.85 -6.12 -4.48
CA GLU A 23 3.43 -5.94 -5.81
C GLU A 23 2.90 -4.64 -6.40
N PHE A 24 3.77 -3.90 -7.08
CA PHE A 24 3.41 -2.61 -7.66
C PHE A 24 3.59 -2.66 -9.18
N VAL A 25 2.63 -2.08 -9.89
CA VAL A 25 2.68 -1.89 -11.33
C VAL A 25 2.72 -0.41 -11.59
N VAL A 26 3.78 0.05 -12.26
CA VAL A 26 3.89 1.41 -12.74
C VAL A 26 3.66 1.42 -14.24
N THR A 27 2.80 2.29 -14.73
CA THR A 27 2.50 2.40 -16.16
C THR A 27 2.70 3.85 -16.60
N SER A 28 3.42 4.06 -17.70
CA SER A 28 3.47 5.36 -18.36
C SER A 28 2.47 5.37 -19.53
N PRO A 29 1.39 6.16 -19.47
CA PRO A 29 0.43 6.28 -20.57
C PRO A 29 1.06 6.87 -21.85
N GLN A 30 2.11 7.68 -21.69
CA GLN A 30 2.78 8.39 -22.79
C GLN A 30 3.63 7.44 -23.64
N SER A 31 4.32 6.47 -23.01
CA SER A 31 5.21 5.53 -23.69
C SER A 31 4.65 4.10 -23.75
N ASN A 32 3.45 3.85 -23.23
CA ASN A 32 2.85 2.52 -23.04
C ASN A 32 3.80 1.52 -22.35
N THR A 33 4.72 2.03 -21.53
CA THR A 33 5.69 1.18 -20.82
C THR A 33 5.13 0.77 -19.47
N VAL A 34 5.32 -0.50 -19.12
CA VAL A 34 4.88 -1.09 -17.86
C VAL A 34 6.10 -1.59 -17.10
N TRP A 35 6.19 -1.25 -15.82
CA TRP A 35 7.22 -1.73 -14.91
C TRP A 35 6.57 -2.50 -13.76
N LEU A 36 7.04 -3.74 -13.56
CA LEU A 36 6.73 -4.52 -12.38
C LEU A 36 7.77 -4.21 -11.31
N ILE A 37 7.31 -3.68 -10.19
CA ILE A 37 8.15 -3.21 -9.10
C ILE A 37 8.00 -4.14 -7.90
N ASN A 38 9.11 -4.76 -7.52
CA ASN A 38 9.24 -5.43 -6.25
C ASN A 38 9.74 -4.44 -5.18
N PRO A 39 8.96 -4.15 -4.13
CA PRO A 39 9.36 -3.25 -3.04
C PRO A 39 10.70 -3.59 -2.39
N ASP A 40 11.10 -4.87 -2.35
CA ASP A 40 12.37 -5.31 -1.74
C ASP A 40 13.61 -4.78 -2.49
N GLN A 41 13.45 -4.25 -3.70
CA GLN A 41 14.53 -3.57 -4.43
C GLN A 41 14.75 -2.12 -3.94
N TYR A 42 13.77 -1.55 -3.24
CA TYR A 42 13.75 -0.15 -2.80
C TYR A 42 13.79 0.00 -1.28
N LEU A 43 13.24 -0.98 -0.57
CA LEU A 43 13.04 -0.98 0.86
C LEU A 43 13.78 -2.17 1.47
N THR A 44 14.26 -1.98 2.70
CA THR A 44 14.75 -3.12 3.49
C THR A 44 13.59 -4.07 3.79
N SER A 45 13.86 -5.36 3.98
CA SER A 45 12.81 -6.37 4.23
C SER A 45 11.87 -6.01 5.39
N TRP A 46 12.37 -5.31 6.43
CA TRP A 46 11.53 -4.83 7.53
C TRP A 46 10.60 -3.69 7.12
N GLN A 47 11.08 -2.75 6.30
CA GLN A 47 10.27 -1.66 5.74
C GLN A 47 9.20 -2.22 4.80
N THR A 48 9.54 -3.20 3.94
CA THR A 48 8.57 -3.87 3.05
C THR A 48 7.45 -4.51 3.85
N ARG A 49 7.78 -5.32 4.87
CA ARG A 49 6.77 -5.95 5.74
C ARG A 49 5.86 -4.94 6.43
N LYS A 50 6.41 -3.82 6.90
CA LYS A 50 5.61 -2.75 7.49
C LYS A 50 4.73 -2.03 6.48
N MET A 51 5.24 -1.79 5.28
CA MET A 51 4.52 -1.12 4.21
C MET A 51 3.34 -1.97 3.73
N ALA A 52 3.59 -3.25 3.41
CA ALA A 52 2.58 -4.15 2.85
C ALA A 52 1.34 -4.36 3.76
N THR A 53 1.47 -4.14 5.08
CA THR A 53 0.37 -4.32 6.04
C THR A 53 -0.42 -3.04 6.31
N ARG A 54 0.00 -1.89 5.75
CA ARG A 54 -0.51 -0.56 6.08
C ARG A 54 -0.85 0.23 4.81
N PRO A 55 -2.15 0.48 4.51
CA PRO A 55 -2.58 1.23 3.33
C PRO A 55 -1.87 2.58 3.15
N GLU A 56 -1.71 3.34 4.23
CA GLU A 56 -1.03 4.65 4.22
C GLU A 56 0.43 4.60 3.77
N MET A 57 1.12 3.49 4.03
CA MET A 57 2.50 3.29 3.61
C MET A 57 2.56 2.80 2.16
N ILE A 58 1.57 2.01 1.72
CA ILE A 58 1.40 1.62 0.31
C ILE A 58 1.19 2.88 -0.54
N LEU A 59 0.27 3.77 -0.12
CA LEU A 59 0.03 5.05 -0.80
C LEU A 59 1.30 5.92 -0.85
N GLN A 60 2.01 6.03 0.27
CA GLN A 60 3.27 6.77 0.32
C GLN A 60 4.33 6.19 -0.62
N PHE A 61 4.43 4.87 -0.69
CA PHE A 61 5.37 4.20 -1.59
C PHE A 61 4.98 4.41 -3.06
N SER A 62 3.68 4.41 -3.38
CA SER A 62 3.18 4.73 -4.73
C SER A 62 3.59 6.14 -5.17
N HIS A 63 3.45 7.15 -4.30
CA HIS A 63 3.92 8.50 -4.60
C HIS A 63 5.44 8.58 -4.74
N TYR A 64 6.19 7.79 -3.96
CA TYR A 64 7.64 7.70 -4.10
C TYR A 64 8.04 7.14 -5.47
N LEU A 65 7.40 6.05 -5.93
CA LEU A 65 7.64 5.47 -7.25
C LEU A 65 7.32 6.47 -8.37
N ALA A 66 6.19 7.17 -8.26
CA ALA A 66 5.82 8.19 -9.24
C ALA A 66 6.84 9.33 -9.30
N LYS A 67 7.32 9.81 -8.14
CA LYS A 67 8.36 10.83 -8.06
C LYS A 67 9.67 10.37 -8.68
N GLN A 68 10.07 9.12 -8.43
CA GLN A 68 11.29 8.55 -9.01
C GLN A 68 11.19 8.47 -10.53
N LYS A 69 10.05 7.99 -11.07
CA LYS A 69 9.84 7.95 -12.52
C LYS A 69 9.80 9.33 -13.16
N GLY A 70 9.27 10.34 -12.46
CA GLY A 70 9.38 11.74 -12.85
C GLY A 70 10.82 12.23 -12.97
N GLN A 71 11.72 11.80 -12.07
CA GLN A 71 13.15 12.12 -12.14
C GLN A 71 13.85 11.40 -13.31
N GLU A 72 13.35 10.23 -13.72
CA GLU A 72 13.81 9.49 -14.91
C GLU A 72 13.24 10.06 -16.23
N GLY A 73 12.37 11.07 -16.16
CA GLY A 73 11.78 11.75 -17.33
C GLY A 73 10.39 11.26 -17.72
N TYR A 74 9.79 10.32 -16.98
CA TYR A 74 8.42 9.87 -17.21
C TYR A 74 7.43 10.70 -16.38
N GLN A 75 6.67 11.56 -17.05
CA GLN A 75 5.59 12.32 -16.40
C GLN A 75 4.28 11.52 -16.39
N ASP A 76 3.39 11.87 -15.47
CA ASP A 76 2.02 11.34 -15.39
C ASP A 76 1.92 9.81 -15.34
N VAL A 77 2.84 9.16 -14.64
CA VAL A 77 2.78 7.71 -14.45
C VAL A 77 1.62 7.32 -13.53
N GLU A 78 1.01 6.19 -13.85
CA GLU A 78 0.02 5.54 -13.00
C GLU A 78 0.70 4.49 -12.13
N VAL A 79 0.33 4.42 -10.85
CA VAL A 79 0.83 3.38 -9.95
C VAL A 79 -0.35 2.64 -9.35
N ARG A 80 -0.40 1.34 -9.62
CA ARG A 80 -1.36 0.39 -9.06
C ARG A 80 -0.63 -0.58 -8.14
N ALA A 81 -1.33 -1.09 -7.13
CA ALA A 81 -0.74 -2.03 -6.20
C ALA A 81 -1.67 -3.22 -5.97
N THR A 82 -1.11 -4.41 -6.03
CA THR A 82 -1.79 -5.65 -5.63
C THR A 82 -1.21 -6.04 -4.29
N VAL A 83 -2.03 -5.92 -3.24
CA VAL A 83 -1.59 -6.23 -1.87
C VAL A 83 -2.51 -7.27 -1.27
N MET A 84 -2.00 -8.49 -1.14
CA MET A 84 -2.66 -9.57 -0.42
C MET A 84 -2.22 -9.54 1.02
N ALA A 85 -3.14 -9.31 1.94
CA ALA A 85 -2.86 -9.39 3.37
C ALA A 85 -3.65 -10.56 3.99
N SER A 86 -3.18 -11.08 5.11
CA SER A 86 -3.92 -11.98 5.99
C SER A 86 -3.89 -11.39 7.40
N LEU A 87 -5.04 -11.41 8.07
CA LEU A 87 -5.20 -10.95 9.45
C LEU A 87 -5.46 -12.15 10.35
N ASN A 88 -4.60 -12.40 11.32
CA ASN A 88 -4.74 -13.46 12.31
C ASN A 88 -4.95 -14.86 11.71
N GLY A 89 -4.29 -15.16 10.59
CA GLY A 89 -4.35 -16.48 9.93
C GLY A 89 -5.60 -16.73 9.10
N ARG A 90 -6.44 -15.71 8.88
CA ARG A 90 -7.54 -15.78 7.90
C ARG A 90 -7.03 -15.94 6.48
N GLU A 91 -7.89 -16.37 5.57
CA GLU A 91 -7.56 -16.40 4.15
C GLU A 91 -7.07 -15.03 3.66
N PRO A 92 -6.01 -14.98 2.85
CA PRO A 92 -5.52 -13.73 2.31
C PRO A 92 -6.57 -13.02 1.45
N GLN A 93 -6.73 -11.73 1.66
CA GLN A 93 -7.64 -10.85 0.92
C GLN A 93 -6.91 -9.62 0.40
N LEU A 94 -7.43 -9.03 -0.67
CA LEU A 94 -6.91 -7.77 -1.18
C LEU A 94 -7.12 -6.67 -0.14
N LEU A 95 -6.05 -5.97 0.20
CA LEU A 95 -6.07 -4.85 1.14
C LEU A 95 -6.41 -3.53 0.45
N VAL A 96 -6.05 -3.41 -0.82
CA VAL A 96 -6.24 -2.21 -1.65
C VAL A 96 -6.81 -2.62 -3.00
N ASP A 97 -7.59 -1.73 -3.61
CA ASP A 97 -8.16 -1.95 -4.94
C ASP A 97 -7.03 -1.91 -6.00
N PRO A 98 -6.77 -3.02 -6.72
CA PRO A 98 -5.69 -3.09 -7.71
C PRO A 98 -5.97 -2.27 -8.98
N GLU A 99 -7.22 -1.87 -9.23
CA GLU A 99 -7.60 -1.09 -10.42
C GLU A 99 -7.42 0.42 -10.20
N VAL A 100 -7.27 0.85 -8.94
CA VAL A 100 -7.15 2.26 -8.61
C VAL A 100 -5.72 2.75 -8.79
N ASN A 101 -5.56 3.84 -9.57
CA ASN A 101 -4.32 4.59 -9.60
C ASN A 101 -4.10 5.36 -8.29
N LEU A 102 -3.21 4.82 -7.45
CA LEU A 102 -2.89 5.34 -6.13
C LEU A 102 -2.22 6.71 -6.17
N VAL A 103 -1.58 7.10 -7.28
CA VAL A 103 -0.94 8.42 -7.41
C VAL A 103 -1.96 9.56 -7.35
N THR A 104 -3.20 9.30 -7.75
CA THR A 104 -4.29 10.29 -7.74
C THR A 104 -4.99 10.41 -6.39
N LYS A 105 -4.73 9.47 -5.48
CA LYS A 105 -5.31 9.45 -4.15
C LYS A 105 -4.44 10.26 -3.18
N SER A 106 -5.07 10.82 -2.16
CA SER A 106 -4.40 11.60 -1.13
C SER A 106 -4.71 11.02 0.24
N ARG A 107 -3.83 11.29 1.20
CA ARG A 107 -4.06 10.94 2.60
C ARG A 107 -5.29 11.68 3.11
N SER A 108 -6.22 10.94 3.68
CA SER A 108 -7.42 11.52 4.27
C SER A 108 -7.70 10.90 5.63
N TRP A 109 -8.39 11.67 6.47
CA TRP A 109 -8.83 11.22 7.79
C TRP A 109 -10.13 10.41 7.71
N TRP A 110 -10.74 10.39 6.52
CA TRP A 110 -11.98 9.71 6.21
C TRP A 110 -11.70 8.33 5.60
N PRO A 111 -12.67 7.40 5.62
CA PRO A 111 -12.54 6.13 4.94
C PRO A 111 -12.21 6.36 3.46
N ALA A 112 -11.10 5.79 3.00
CA ALA A 112 -10.69 5.91 1.62
C ALA A 112 -11.37 4.84 0.76
N ASP A 113 -11.83 5.24 -0.42
CA ASP A 113 -12.60 4.39 -1.35
C ASP A 113 -11.78 3.24 -1.96
N TRP A 114 -10.45 3.38 -1.98
CA TRP A 114 -9.52 2.40 -2.53
C TRP A 114 -9.04 1.37 -1.51
N ILE A 115 -9.41 1.50 -0.24
CA ILE A 115 -9.09 0.52 0.81
C ILE A 115 -10.24 -0.47 0.87
N LEU A 116 -9.95 -1.74 0.61
CA LEU A 116 -10.97 -2.79 0.60
C LEU A 116 -11.29 -3.25 2.03
N PRO A 117 -12.57 -3.62 2.30
CA PRO A 117 -12.97 -4.15 3.60
C PRO A 117 -12.27 -5.49 3.87
N PHE A 118 -11.92 -5.70 5.14
CA PHE A 118 -11.15 -6.83 5.65
C PHE A 118 -11.87 -7.49 6.83
#